data_AF-A0A0G1YB30-F1
#
_entry.id   AF-A0A0G1YB30-F1
#
_cell.length_a   1.000
_cell.length_b   1.000
_cell.length_c   1.000
_cell.angle_alpha   90.00
_cell.angle_beta   90.00
_cell.angle_gamma   90.00
#
_symmetry.space_group_name_H-M   'P 1'
#
loop_
_entity.id
_entity.type
_entity.pdbx_description
1 polymer ?
#
loop_
_entity_poly.entity_id
_entity_poly.type
_entity_poly.pdbx_seq_one_letter_code
_entity_poly.pdbx_strand_id
1 'polypeptide(L)'
;MEKLGVDIKQLMEIAGMRSAEIALKMFGEGTHITLLAGPGGNGGDALVCAKWLKLWGCTPVVLLSHEASSLKQVTADQLSVWNALGG
;
A
#
# COMPACT_ATOMS: atom_id res chain seq x y z
N MET A 1 -1.12 -14.15 15.39
CA MET A 1 -0.81 -14.43 13.97
C MET A 1 0.39 -15.36 13.84
N GLU A 2 1.50 -15.13 14.56
CA GLU A 2 2.61 -16.12 14.63
C GLU A 2 2.16 -17.52 15.07
N LYS A 3 1.19 -17.61 15.99
CA LYS A 3 0.58 -18.89 16.41
C LYS A 3 -0.14 -19.67 15.29
N LEU A 4 -0.41 -19.03 14.14
CA LEU A 4 -1.01 -19.64 12.95
C LEU A 4 0.01 -19.80 11.81
N GLY A 5 1.27 -19.41 12.00
CA GLY A 5 2.32 -19.48 10.98
C GLY A 5 2.17 -18.50 9.81
N VAL A 6 1.30 -17.50 9.94
CA VAL A 6 1.02 -16.52 8.87
C VAL A 6 1.84 -15.26 9.09
N ASP A 7 2.65 -14.88 8.10
CA ASP A 7 3.45 -13.66 8.10
C ASP A 7 2.54 -12.44 7.90
N ILE A 8 2.72 -11.43 8.77
CA ILE A 8 1.99 -10.17 8.69
C ILE A 8 2.21 -9.47 7.35
N LYS A 9 3.39 -9.62 6.73
CA LYS A 9 3.69 -9.05 5.41
C LYS A 9 2.86 -9.71 4.31
N GLN A 10 2.62 -11.01 4.39
CA GLN A 10 1.76 -11.72 3.44
C GLN A 10 0.30 -11.28 3.55
N LEU A 11 -0.19 -11.09 4.77
CA LEU A 11 -1.55 -10.58 4.99
C LEU A 11 -1.72 -9.16 4.45
N MET A 12 -0.76 -8.29 4.74
CA MET A 12 -0.73 -6.91 4.23
C MET A 12 -0.66 -6.87 2.70
N GLU A 13 0.15 -7.75 2.09
CA GLU A 13 0.23 -7.89 0.64
C GLU A 13 -1.13 -8.22 0.01
N ILE A 14 -1.84 -9.19 0.60
CA ILE A 14 -3.18 -9.58 0.15
C ILE A 14 -4.18 -8.43 0.38
N ALA A 15 -4.18 -7.81 1.56
CA ALA A 15 -5.12 -6.75 1.92
C ALA A 15 -5.00 -5.53 1.00
N GLY A 16 -3.77 -5.06 0.73
CA GLY A 16 -3.53 -3.95 -0.18
C GLY A 16 -3.87 -4.28 -1.62
N MET A 17 -3.51 -5.48 -2.11
CA MET A 17 -3.85 -5.92 -3.48
C MET A 17 -5.37 -5.98 -3.69
N ARG A 18 -6.13 -6.56 -2.76
CA ARG A 18 -7.59 -6.61 -2.85
C ARG A 18 -8.22 -5.22 -2.82
N SER A 19 -7.65 -4.30 -2.06
CA SER A 19 -8.08 -2.89 -2.07
C SER A 19 -7.85 -2.24 -3.43
N ALA A 20 -6.70 -2.50 -4.06
CA ALA A 20 -6.40 -2.03 -5.41
C ALA A 20 -7.37 -2.61 -6.45
N GLU A 21 -7.72 -3.89 -6.37
CA GLU A 21 -8.68 -4.53 -7.28
C GLU A 21 -10.06 -3.85 -7.22
N ILE A 22 -10.52 -3.51 -6.02
CA ILE A 22 -11.80 -2.82 -5.83
C ILE A 22 -11.72 -1.40 -6.39
N ALA A 23 -10.65 -0.67 -6.10
CA ALA A 23 -10.45 0.68 -6.64
C ALA A 23 -10.42 0.68 -8.18
N LEU A 24 -9.71 -0.27 -8.79
CA LEU A 24 -9.65 -0.41 -10.24
C LEU A 24 -11.02 -0.72 -10.85
N LYS A 25 -11.81 -1.58 -10.22
CA LYS A 25 -13.20 -1.87 -10.65
C LYS A 25 -14.12 -0.65 -10.53
N MET A 26 -13.90 0.20 -9.53
CA MET A 26 -14.73 1.37 -9.29
C MET A 26 -14.41 2.53 -10.24
N PHE A 27 -13.13 2.76 -10.54
CA PHE A 27 -12.67 3.97 -11.22
C PHE A 27 -12.11 3.72 -12.63
N GLY A 28 -11.71 2.48 -12.95
CA GLY A 28 -11.12 2.13 -14.24
C GLY A 28 -9.61 2.37 -14.32
N GLU A 29 -9.00 1.83 -15.38
CA GLU A 29 -7.57 1.93 -15.69
C GLU A 29 -7.15 3.38 -16.00
N GLY A 30 -5.86 3.69 -15.79
CA GLY A 30 -5.29 5.01 -16.09
C GLY A 30 -5.72 6.13 -15.13
N THR A 31 -6.50 5.82 -14.09
CA THR A 31 -7.02 6.83 -13.16
C THR A 31 -5.93 7.38 -12.23
N HIS A 32 -6.03 8.67 -11.89
CA HIS A 32 -5.26 9.30 -10.82
C HIS A 32 -5.92 9.03 -9.47
N ILE A 33 -5.20 8.37 -8.55
CA ILE A 33 -5.75 7.94 -7.26
C ILE A 33 -4.86 8.45 -6.13
N THR A 34 -5.42 9.16 -5.17
CA THR A 34 -4.67 9.58 -3.97
C THR A 34 -4.92 8.61 -2.83
N LEU A 35 -3.85 8.09 -2.23
CA LEU A 35 -3.88 7.20 -1.08
C LEU A 35 -3.38 7.92 0.15
N LEU A 36 -4.15 7.85 1.24
CA LEU A 36 -3.79 8.44 2.53
C LEU A 36 -3.28 7.33 3.45
N ALA A 37 -1.99 7.36 3.78
CA ALA A 37 -1.34 6.30 4.53
C ALA A 37 -0.96 6.78 5.95
N GLY A 38 -1.47 6.06 6.95
CA GLY A 38 -1.11 6.28 8.36
C GLY A 38 0.19 5.57 8.78
N PRO A 39 0.65 5.76 10.04
CA PRO A 39 1.89 5.15 10.51
C PRO A 39 1.75 3.66 10.86
N GLY A 40 0.52 3.14 10.90
CA GLY A 40 0.21 1.76 11.29
C GLY A 40 0.03 0.80 10.12
N GLY A 41 -0.52 -0.38 10.41
CA GLY A 41 -0.74 -1.47 9.43
C GLY A 41 -1.55 -1.03 8.22
N ASN A 42 -2.64 -0.27 8.42
CA ASN A 42 -3.46 0.25 7.32
C ASN A 42 -2.67 1.18 6.37
N GLY A 43 -1.63 1.86 6.86
CA GLY A 43 -0.74 2.63 5.98
C GLY A 43 0.13 1.72 5.12
N GLY A 44 0.56 0.59 5.66
CA GLY A 44 1.23 -0.46 4.89
C GLY A 44 0.32 -1.06 3.83
N ASP A 45 -0.95 -1.35 4.17
CA ASP A 45 -1.95 -1.80 3.20
C ASP A 45 -2.18 -0.76 2.09
N ALA A 46 -2.23 0.54 2.43
CA ALA A 46 -2.34 1.62 1.47
C ALA A 46 -1.11 1.71 0.54
N LEU A 47 0.11 1.54 1.07
CA LEU A 47 1.33 1.51 0.25
C LEU A 47 1.36 0.30 -0.70
N VAL A 48 0.92 -0.87 -0.23
CA VAL A 48 0.73 -2.05 -1.10
C VAL A 48 -0.33 -1.79 -2.16
N CYS A 49 -1.44 -1.14 -1.80
CA CYS A 49 -2.48 -0.75 -2.75
C CYS A 49 -1.92 0.18 -3.83
N ALA A 50 -1.14 1.20 -3.46
CA ALA A 50 -0.47 2.11 -4.39
C ALA A 50 0.46 1.37 -5.35
N LYS A 51 1.26 0.44 -4.81
CA LYS A 51 2.13 -0.44 -5.61
C LYS A 51 1.34 -1.16 -6.70
N TRP A 52 0.26 -1.85 -6.34
CA TRP A 52 -0.53 -2.62 -7.32
C TRP A 52 -1.23 -1.74 -8.34
N LEU A 53 -1.83 -0.62 -7.91
CA LEU A 53 -2.43 0.35 -8.82
C LEU A 53 -1.42 0.86 -9.85
N LYS A 54 -0.18 1.16 -9.43
CA LYS A 54 0.88 1.59 -10.34
C LYS A 54 1.29 0.49 -11.33
N LEU A 55 1.47 -0.75 -10.85
CA LEU A 55 1.79 -1.90 -11.70
C LEU A 55 0.68 -2.20 -12.73
N TRP A 56 -0.57 -1.85 -12.41
CA TRP A 56 -1.72 -1.96 -13.32
C TRP A 56 -1.99 -0.70 -14.14
N GLY A 57 -1.03 0.23 -14.22
CA GLY A 57 -1.10 1.38 -15.13
C GLY A 57 -1.93 2.57 -14.64
N CYS A 58 -2.32 2.60 -13.36
CA CYS A 58 -2.87 3.81 -12.74
C CYS A 58 -1.75 4.79 -12.36
N THR A 59 -2.13 6.01 -11.98
CA THR A 59 -1.19 7.04 -11.48
C THR A 59 -1.46 7.33 -10.00
N PRO A 60 -1.06 6.45 -9.07
CA PRO A 60 -1.29 6.66 -7.65
C PRO A 60 -0.32 7.69 -7.05
N VAL A 61 -0.82 8.48 -6.11
CA VAL A 61 -0.05 9.41 -5.27
C VAL A 61 -0.28 9.03 -3.82
N VAL A 62 0.79 8.84 -3.05
CA VAL A 62 0.69 8.52 -1.62
C VAL A 62 0.97 9.76 -0.78
N LEU A 63 0.09 10.06 0.16
CA LEU A 63 0.29 11.06 1.20
C LEU A 63 0.42 10.35 2.54
N LEU A 64 1.58 10.49 3.18
CA LEU A 64 1.79 10.02 4.55
C LEU A 64 1.18 11.03 5.52
N SER A 65 0.41 10.56 6.50
CA SER A 65 -0.13 11.46 7.54
C SER A 65 0.90 11.83 8.62
N HIS A 66 2.05 11.15 8.63
CA HIS A 66 3.14 11.36 9.58
C HIS A 66 4.47 11.25 8.83
N GLU A 67 5.54 11.76 9.45
CA GLU A 67 6.90 11.59 8.94
C GLU A 67 7.27 10.11 8.77
N ALA A 68 8.12 9.82 7.77
CA ALA A 68 8.55 8.46 7.48
C ALA A 68 9.23 7.77 8.68
N SER A 69 9.88 8.56 9.56
CA SER A 69 10.48 8.09 10.81
C SER A 69 9.47 7.62 11.86
N SER A 70 8.19 7.99 11.73
CA SER A 70 7.13 7.60 12.65
C SER A 70 6.39 6.32 12.23
N LEU A 71 6.75 5.74 11.09
CA LEU A 71 6.12 4.51 10.58
C LEU A 71 6.54 3.29 11.40
N LYS A 72 5.59 2.38 11.65
CA LYS A 72 5.95 1.04 12.14
C LYS A 72 6.83 0.34 11.11
N GLN A 73 7.72 -0.54 11.57
CA GLN A 73 8.68 -1.23 10.69
C GLN A 73 8.02 -1.88 9.47
N VAL A 74 6.90 -2.59 9.66
CA VAL A 74 6.17 -3.24 8.56
C VAL A 74 5.68 -2.25 7.51
N THR A 75 5.30 -1.03 7.92
CA THR A 75 4.85 0.05 7.04
C THR A 75 6.03 0.73 6.36
N ALA A 76 7.13 0.95 7.08
CA ALA A 76 8.37 1.49 6.53
C ALA A 76 8.97 0.58 5.45
N ASP A 77 8.86 -0.75 5.62
CA ASP A 77 9.27 -1.73 4.62
C ASP A 77 8.46 -1.55 3.31
N GLN A 78 7.14 -1.35 3.42
CA GLN A 78 6.29 -1.08 2.24
C GLN A 78 6.57 0.29 1.61
N LEU A 79 6.91 1.30 2.42
CA LEU A 79 7.32 2.61 1.90
C LEU A 79 8.60 2.48 1.06
N SER A 80 9.54 1.65 1.50
CA SER A 80 10.77 1.37 0.74
C SER A 80 10.48 0.70 -0.60
N VAL A 81 9.53 -0.24 -0.64
CA VAL A 81 9.07 -0.89 -1.89
C VAL A 81 8.40 0.12 -2.82
N TRP A 82 7.52 0.96 -2.29
CA TRP A 82 6.85 2.02 -3.04
C TRP A 82 7.88 2.98 -3.68
N ASN A 83 8.82 3.50 -2.88
CA ASN A 83 9.89 4.38 -3.35
C ASN A 83 10.75 3.75 -4.47
N ALA A 84 11.05 2.44 -4.37
CA ALA A 84 11.81 1.72 -5.39
C ALA A 84 11.07 1.62 -6.75
N LEU A 85 9.74 1.78 -6.76
CA LEU A 85 8.93 1.86 -7.97
C LEU A 85 8.77 3.30 -8.49
N GLY A 86 9.51 4.26 -7.94
CA GLY A 86 9.52 5.64 -8.40
C GLY A 86 8.26 6.41 -8.01
N GLY A 87 7.71 6.14 -6.83
CA GLY A 87 6.66 6.95 -6.20
C GLY A 87 6.80 6.89 -4.70
#